data_AF-A0A8T5PWZ5-F1
#
_entry.id   AF-A0A8T5PWZ5-F1
#
_cell.length_a   1.000
_cell.length_b   1.000
_cell.length_c   1.000
_cell.angle_alpha   90.00
_cell.angle_beta   90.00
_cell.angle_gamma   90.00
#
_symmetry.space_group_name_H-M   'P 1'
#
loop_
_entity.id
_entity.type
_entity.pdbx_description
1 polymer ?
#
loop_
_entity_poly.entity_id
_entity_poly.type
_entity_poly.pdbx_seq_one_letter_code
_entity_poly.pdbx_strand_id
1 'polypeptide(L)'
;MTILNHHSASLLPYICLDDAVHLILEKKSFDYKVPFFDGALNFIGGNWLSEDNSPEDTVRREVLEEFWSLDEEYEPLNALLRQKFLPVEARVDVRLPSEIVGVFKELGPRLLKKFDYAGDFKVGVYSPVADPAIFYGASVFANHMSLEDYAHLKMLIEVFSGRLTTDNWKHGSSIVDVTLKEINEKNMKFAWGYDKIINSLLRSGKLKGSSSGVIRTLDLVDVKRLPVGFVDRTRSGVPTYAGLEQKYKYVGR
;
A
#
# COMPACT_ATOMS: atom_id res chain seq x y z
N MET A 1 3.02 -6.08 -23.18
CA MET A 1 2.26 -5.89 -21.93
C MET A 1 3.02 -6.60 -20.83
N THR A 2 3.44 -5.86 -19.81
CA THR A 2 4.24 -6.39 -18.70
C THR A 2 3.33 -6.57 -17.47
N ILE A 3 3.46 -7.70 -16.78
CA ILE A 3 2.79 -7.94 -15.51
C ILE A 3 3.82 -7.75 -14.39
N LEU A 4 3.45 -6.96 -13.40
CA LEU A 4 4.33 -6.52 -12.32
C LEU A 4 3.95 -7.20 -11.00
N ASN A 5 4.95 -7.63 -10.24
CA ASN A 5 4.82 -7.99 -8.84
C ASN A 5 5.07 -6.70 -8.03
N HIS A 6 4.02 -5.95 -7.73
CA HIS A 6 4.12 -4.70 -6.99
C HIS A 6 2.91 -4.53 -6.09
N HIS A 7 3.13 -4.37 -4.77
CA HIS A 7 2.06 -4.25 -3.78
C HIS A 7 0.94 -5.30 -3.99
N SER A 8 1.36 -6.55 -4.24
CA SER A 8 0.51 -7.69 -4.55
C SER A 8 -0.51 -7.98 -3.43
N ALA A 9 -0.19 -7.57 -2.21
CA ALA A 9 -1.15 -7.42 -1.13
C ALA A 9 -0.90 -6.12 -0.34
N SER A 10 -1.96 -5.50 0.20
CA SER A 10 -1.85 -4.26 0.99
C SER A 10 -2.91 -4.15 2.07
N LEU A 11 -2.58 -3.45 3.15
CA LEU A 11 -3.44 -3.12 4.27
C LEU A 11 -3.81 -1.64 4.26
N LEU A 12 -5.09 -1.34 4.50
CA LEU A 12 -5.60 -0.01 4.80
C LEU A 12 -6.10 0.04 6.26
N PRO A 13 -5.29 0.50 7.22
CA PRO A 13 -5.77 0.83 8.55
C PRO A 13 -6.58 2.13 8.52
N TYR A 14 -7.73 2.13 9.19
CA TYR A 14 -8.58 3.30 9.30
C TYR A 14 -9.34 3.31 10.64
N ILE A 15 -9.77 4.49 11.04
CA ILE A 15 -10.71 4.67 12.16
C ILE A 15 -11.74 5.75 11.81
N CYS A 16 -12.88 5.71 12.48
CA CYS A 16 -13.96 6.65 12.29
C CYS A 16 -14.14 7.45 13.58
N LEU A 17 -13.88 8.75 13.52
CA LEU A 17 -13.88 9.68 14.65
C LEU A 17 -14.68 10.91 14.24
N ASP A 18 -15.63 11.33 15.07
CA ASP A 18 -16.41 12.56 14.86
C ASP A 18 -16.96 12.71 13.43
N ASP A 19 -17.56 11.62 12.92
CA ASP A 19 -18.06 11.41 11.54
C ASP A 19 -17.01 11.46 10.40
N ALA A 20 -15.73 11.72 10.70
CA ALA A 20 -14.62 11.67 9.76
C ALA A 20 -14.01 10.26 9.64
N VAL A 21 -13.63 9.87 8.43
CA VAL A 21 -12.78 8.70 8.18
C VAL A 21 -11.32 9.17 8.19
N HIS A 22 -10.57 8.69 9.18
CA HIS A 22 -9.13 8.81 9.29
C HIS A 22 -8.47 7.61 8.62
N LEU A 23 -7.57 7.86 7.67
CA LEU A 23 -6.80 6.86 6.97
C LEU A 23 -5.35 6.92 7.43
N ILE A 24 -4.79 5.78 7.81
CA ILE A 24 -3.36 5.63 8.05
C ILE A 24 -2.74 5.19 6.74
N LEU A 25 -1.88 6.02 6.21
CA LEU A 25 -1.27 5.83 4.90
C LEU A 25 0.23 6.02 5.00
N GLU A 26 0.96 5.36 4.13
CA GLU A 26 2.35 5.70 3.88
C GLU A 26 2.38 6.88 2.89
N LYS A 27 3.20 7.89 3.18
CA LYS A 27 3.48 9.00 2.29
C LYS A 27 4.90 8.85 1.76
N LYS A 28 5.02 8.65 0.45
CA LYS A 28 6.31 8.62 -0.27
C LYS A 28 7.06 9.94 -0.06
N SER A 29 8.39 9.91 -0.04
CA SER A 29 9.20 11.12 -0.06
C SER A 29 9.12 11.87 -1.39
N PHE A 30 9.58 13.13 -1.39
CA PHE A 30 9.73 13.96 -2.58
C PHE A 30 10.92 13.55 -3.48
N ASP A 31 11.76 12.61 -3.05
CA ASP A 31 12.80 11.97 -3.86
C ASP A 31 12.46 10.50 -4.23
N TYR A 32 11.18 10.12 -4.14
CA TYR A 32 10.70 8.80 -4.57
C TYR A 32 11.11 8.50 -6.01
N LYS A 33 11.69 7.31 -6.24
CA LYS A 33 12.32 6.93 -7.52
C LYS A 33 11.39 7.08 -8.74
N VAL A 34 10.07 6.93 -8.59
CA VAL A 34 9.09 7.22 -9.64
C VAL A 34 8.62 8.68 -9.49
N PRO A 35 9.10 9.64 -10.31
CA PRO A 35 8.87 11.06 -10.02
C PRO A 35 7.39 11.46 -10.11
N PHE A 36 6.56 10.70 -10.84
CA PHE A 36 5.11 10.91 -10.88
C PHE A 36 4.43 10.68 -9.51
N PHE A 37 5.02 9.87 -8.64
CA PHE A 37 4.49 9.48 -7.33
C PHE A 37 5.30 10.01 -6.13
N ASP A 38 6.18 11.00 -6.36
CA ASP A 38 6.88 11.72 -5.28
C ASP A 38 5.89 12.40 -4.32
N GLY A 39 6.12 12.35 -3.00
CA GLY A 39 5.21 12.94 -2.02
C GLY A 39 3.82 12.29 -1.91
N ALA A 40 3.55 11.22 -2.68
CA ALA A 40 2.20 10.64 -2.84
C ALA A 40 1.82 9.66 -1.72
N LEU A 41 0.52 9.50 -1.51
CA LEU A 41 -0.05 8.57 -0.54
C LEU A 41 -0.15 7.13 -1.08
N ASN A 42 0.09 6.16 -0.22
CA ASN A 42 0.22 4.74 -0.52
C ASN A 42 -0.39 3.89 0.62
N PHE A 43 -0.76 2.65 0.33
CA PHE A 43 -1.14 1.70 1.39
C PHE A 43 0.10 1.01 1.97
N ILE A 44 -0.03 0.50 3.18
CA ILE A 44 0.97 -0.30 3.89
C ILE A 44 1.00 -1.71 3.27
N GLY A 45 2.18 -2.27 2.95
CA GLY A 45 2.32 -3.59 2.34
C GLY A 45 3.32 -3.63 1.17
N GLY A 46 3.29 -4.70 0.37
CA GLY A 46 4.29 -4.88 -0.67
C GLY A 46 4.16 -6.16 -1.50
N ASN A 47 5.30 -6.71 -1.89
CA ASN A 47 5.43 -7.62 -3.03
C ASN A 47 5.21 -9.07 -2.62
N TRP A 48 4.79 -9.92 -3.57
CA TRP A 48 4.69 -11.36 -3.31
C TRP A 48 6.07 -12.01 -3.28
N LEU A 49 6.38 -12.80 -2.25
CA LEU A 49 7.57 -13.67 -2.19
C LEU A 49 7.20 -15.16 -2.34
N SER A 50 8.18 -15.98 -2.72
CA SER A 50 7.98 -17.42 -2.97
C SER A 50 7.57 -18.24 -1.73
N GLU A 51 7.91 -17.75 -0.55
CA GLU A 51 7.56 -18.31 0.76
C GLU A 51 6.19 -17.85 1.28
N ASP A 52 5.60 -16.81 0.69
CA ASP A 52 4.24 -16.41 1.04
C ASP A 52 3.29 -17.54 0.60
N ASN A 53 2.41 -17.98 1.50
CA ASN A 53 1.43 -19.02 1.17
C ASN A 53 0.06 -18.41 0.82
N SER A 54 -0.15 -17.11 1.05
CA SER A 54 -1.39 -16.41 0.73
C SER A 54 -1.16 -14.89 0.76
N PRO A 55 -2.05 -14.08 0.16
CA PRO A 55 -1.94 -12.62 0.28
C PRO A 55 -2.14 -12.11 1.72
N GLU A 56 -2.72 -12.92 2.61
CA GLU A 56 -2.73 -12.63 4.05
C GLU A 56 -1.34 -12.80 4.66
N ASP A 57 -0.56 -13.80 4.22
CA ASP A 57 0.83 -13.99 4.61
C ASP A 57 1.72 -12.87 4.05
N THR A 58 1.53 -12.47 2.79
CA THR A 58 2.18 -11.29 2.21
C THR A 58 1.90 -10.04 3.04
N VAL A 59 0.63 -9.72 3.36
CA VAL A 59 0.33 -8.57 4.24
C VAL A 59 0.97 -8.72 5.61
N ARG A 60 0.97 -9.92 6.20
CA ARG A 60 1.61 -10.14 7.51
C ARG A 60 3.11 -9.91 7.45
N ARG A 61 3.82 -10.47 6.46
CA ARG A 61 5.26 -10.29 6.28
C ARG A 61 5.58 -8.82 6.00
N GLU A 62 4.95 -8.23 4.99
CA GLU A 62 5.22 -6.85 4.56
C GLU A 62 4.91 -5.82 5.66
N VAL A 63 3.78 -5.94 6.37
CA VAL A 63 3.48 -5.06 7.51
C VAL A 63 4.50 -5.22 8.62
N LEU A 64 5.00 -6.43 8.88
CA LEU A 64 6.07 -6.61 9.87
C LEU A 64 7.39 -6.05 9.36
N GLU A 65 7.76 -6.30 8.11
CA GLU A 65 8.97 -5.78 7.45
C GLU A 65 9.01 -4.25 7.46
N GLU A 66 7.91 -3.58 7.07
CA GLU A 66 7.72 -2.12 7.07
C GLU A 66 7.85 -1.46 8.44
N PHE A 67 7.84 -2.24 9.54
CA PHE A 67 8.02 -1.76 10.91
C PHE A 67 9.18 -2.44 11.66
N TRP A 68 9.77 -3.53 11.16
CA TRP A 68 10.74 -4.33 11.92
C TRP A 68 12.14 -4.37 11.32
N SER A 69 12.30 -4.14 10.01
CA SER A 69 13.61 -4.33 9.39
C SER A 69 14.59 -3.19 9.70
N LEU A 70 15.85 -3.57 9.94
CA LEU A 70 16.98 -2.65 10.14
C LEU A 70 17.77 -2.37 8.86
N ASP A 71 17.71 -3.29 7.91
CA ASP A 71 18.38 -3.28 6.61
C ASP A 71 17.37 -3.84 5.58
N GLU A 72 17.33 -3.31 4.36
CA GLU A 72 16.41 -3.77 3.33
C GLU A 72 17.13 -3.88 1.98
N GLU A 73 16.80 -4.89 1.18
CA GLU A 73 17.49 -5.14 -0.08
C GLU A 73 17.20 -4.05 -1.13
N TYR A 74 18.21 -3.75 -1.95
CA TYR A 74 18.10 -2.72 -2.97
C TYR A 74 17.39 -3.27 -4.22
N GLU A 75 16.12 -2.90 -4.42
CA GLU A 75 15.44 -3.05 -5.71
C GLU A 75 15.66 -1.82 -6.62
N PRO A 76 16.16 -2.00 -7.87
CA PRO A 76 16.22 -0.94 -8.87
C PRO A 76 14.84 -0.63 -9.51
N LEU A 77 14.58 0.66 -9.78
CA LEU A 77 13.44 1.14 -10.57
C LEU A 77 13.36 0.46 -11.93
N ASN A 78 14.51 0.36 -12.60
CA ASN A 78 14.63 -0.27 -13.90
C ASN A 78 14.30 -1.77 -13.85
N ALA A 79 14.62 -2.45 -12.74
CA ALA A 79 14.35 -3.87 -12.56
C ALA A 79 12.86 -4.13 -12.31
N LEU A 80 12.22 -3.37 -11.41
CA LEU A 80 10.79 -3.49 -11.15
C LEU A 80 9.99 -3.16 -12.42
N LEU A 81 10.17 -1.98 -13.03
CA LEU A 81 9.44 -1.60 -14.25
C LEU A 81 9.82 -2.44 -15.48
N ARG A 82 10.93 -3.20 -15.42
CA ARG A 82 11.55 -3.93 -16.53
C ARG A 82 11.85 -3.03 -17.74
N GLN A 83 12.29 -1.80 -17.46
CA GLN A 83 12.56 -0.73 -18.42
C GLN A 83 13.91 -0.07 -18.07
N LYS A 84 14.51 0.68 -19.00
CA LYS A 84 15.68 1.53 -18.71
C LYS A 84 15.23 3.00 -18.64
N PHE A 85 14.54 3.34 -17.55
CA PHE A 85 14.00 4.68 -17.31
C PHE A 85 15.07 5.64 -16.79
N LEU A 86 15.95 5.18 -15.89
CA LEU A 86 17.08 5.96 -15.38
C LEU A 86 18.43 5.39 -15.88
N PRO A 87 19.34 6.23 -16.40
CA PRO A 87 20.67 5.78 -16.85
C PRO A 87 21.63 5.47 -15.69
N VAL A 88 21.38 6.06 -14.51
CA VAL A 88 22.05 5.77 -13.24
C VAL A 88 20.97 5.76 -12.16
N GLU A 89 20.96 4.74 -11.33
CA GLU A 89 20.04 4.61 -10.21
C GLU A 89 20.80 4.78 -8.91
N ALA A 90 20.33 5.67 -8.03
CA ALA A 90 20.94 5.87 -6.72
C ALA A 90 20.67 4.64 -5.85
N ARG A 91 21.74 3.95 -5.43
CA ARG A 91 21.66 3.02 -4.31
C ARG A 91 21.55 3.84 -3.03
N VAL A 92 20.48 3.59 -2.30
CA VAL A 92 20.31 3.97 -0.91
C VAL A 92 20.35 2.66 -0.12
N ASP A 93 21.03 2.67 1.02
CA ASP A 93 20.92 1.62 2.03
C ASP A 93 20.33 2.29 3.28
N VAL A 94 19.08 1.98 3.60
CA VAL A 94 18.37 2.57 4.74
C VAL A 94 18.71 1.82 6.02
N ARG A 95 18.96 2.57 7.12
CA ARG A 95 19.13 2.01 8.47
C ARG A 95 18.38 2.79 9.52
N LEU A 96 17.46 2.12 10.22
CA LEU A 96 16.80 2.66 11.40
C LEU A 96 17.70 2.49 12.65
N PRO A 97 17.77 3.46 13.57
CA PRO A 97 18.39 3.27 14.88
C PRO A 97 17.73 2.11 15.65
N SER A 98 18.53 1.32 16.35
CA SER A 98 18.07 0.12 17.09
C SER A 98 17.01 0.45 18.16
N GLU A 99 17.13 1.60 18.80
CA GLU A 99 16.17 2.19 19.74
C GLU A 99 14.76 2.31 19.14
N ILE A 100 14.69 2.67 17.85
CA ILE A 100 13.45 2.96 17.13
C ILE A 100 12.76 1.67 16.69
N VAL A 101 13.52 0.66 16.27
CA VAL A 101 13.00 -0.66 15.90
C VAL A 101 12.34 -1.38 17.09
N GLY A 102 12.79 -1.12 18.32
CA GLY A 102 12.10 -1.62 19.52
C GLY A 102 10.65 -1.11 19.65
N VAL A 103 10.38 0.11 19.17
CA VAL A 103 9.07 0.76 19.29
C VAL A 103 8.18 0.45 18.09
N PHE A 104 8.71 0.48 16.87
CA PHE A 104 7.97 -0.01 15.70
C PHE A 104 7.65 -1.51 15.79
N LYS A 105 8.38 -2.27 16.63
CA LYS A 105 8.07 -3.68 16.89
C LYS A 105 6.66 -3.92 17.41
N GLU A 106 6.01 -2.93 18.03
CA GLU A 106 4.62 -3.03 18.48
C GLU A 106 3.58 -2.65 17.41
N LEU A 107 3.94 -1.88 16.39
CA LEU A 107 3.00 -1.37 15.38
C LEU A 107 2.44 -2.47 14.48
N GLY A 108 3.32 -3.21 13.81
CA GLY A 108 2.92 -4.28 12.89
C GLY A 108 1.96 -5.30 13.55
N PRO A 109 2.30 -5.86 14.74
CA PRO A 109 1.39 -6.74 15.48
C PRO A 109 0.03 -6.12 15.82
N ARG A 110 -0.05 -4.83 16.17
CA ARG A 110 -1.32 -4.14 16.45
C ARG A 110 -2.20 -4.03 15.21
N LEU A 111 -1.63 -3.62 14.07
CA LEU A 111 -2.33 -3.57 12.78
C LEU A 111 -2.80 -4.95 12.31
N LEU A 112 -2.01 -5.99 12.60
CA LEU A 112 -2.29 -7.38 12.20
C LEU A 112 -3.22 -8.16 13.16
N LYS A 113 -3.66 -7.56 14.29
CA LYS A 113 -4.61 -8.17 15.25
C LYS A 113 -5.91 -8.62 14.57
N LYS A 114 -6.48 -7.78 13.71
CA LYS A 114 -7.71 -8.05 12.96
C LYS A 114 -7.80 -7.17 11.71
N PHE A 115 -7.72 -7.80 10.54
CA PHE A 115 -8.00 -7.16 9.27
C PHE A 115 -8.96 -8.04 8.46
N ASP A 116 -9.83 -7.41 7.68
CA ASP A 116 -10.85 -8.07 6.89
C ASP A 116 -10.56 -7.86 5.39
N TYR A 117 -10.72 -8.90 4.57
CA TYR A 117 -10.55 -8.79 3.12
C TYR A 117 -11.56 -7.79 2.53
N ALA A 118 -11.05 -6.79 1.81
CA ALA A 118 -11.80 -5.68 1.25
C ALA A 118 -12.06 -5.87 -0.25
N GLY A 119 -11.13 -6.46 -1.00
CA GLY A 119 -11.33 -6.86 -2.39
C GLY A 119 -10.04 -6.97 -3.20
N ASP A 120 -10.12 -7.65 -4.34
CA ASP A 120 -9.05 -7.68 -5.34
C ASP A 120 -9.24 -6.62 -6.42
N PHE A 121 -8.13 -6.06 -6.89
CA PHE A 121 -8.09 -4.98 -7.86
C PHE A 121 -7.07 -5.29 -8.95
N LYS A 122 -7.48 -5.15 -10.21
CA LYS A 122 -6.54 -5.00 -11.33
C LYS A 122 -6.17 -3.53 -11.44
N VAL A 123 -4.88 -3.24 -11.50
CA VAL A 123 -4.34 -1.91 -11.75
C VAL A 123 -3.61 -1.86 -13.10
N GLY A 124 -3.74 -0.75 -13.82
CA GLY A 124 -3.04 -0.47 -15.07
C GLY A 124 -2.38 0.90 -15.03
N VAL A 125 -1.08 0.96 -15.32
CA VAL A 125 -0.26 2.16 -15.34
C VAL A 125 0.17 2.41 -16.79
N TYR A 126 -0.08 3.62 -17.29
CA TYR A 126 0.09 3.98 -18.70
C TYR A 126 1.10 5.11 -18.89
N SER A 127 1.35 5.48 -20.15
CA SER A 127 2.13 6.67 -20.51
C SER A 127 1.49 7.94 -19.93
N PRO A 128 2.27 8.91 -19.40
CA PRO A 128 3.73 8.98 -19.42
C PRO A 128 4.45 8.24 -18.28
N VAL A 129 3.73 7.57 -17.37
CA VAL A 129 4.33 6.90 -16.20
C VAL A 129 5.04 5.60 -16.60
N ALA A 130 4.48 4.83 -17.54
CA ALA A 130 5.07 3.60 -18.06
C ALA A 130 4.79 3.41 -19.56
N ASP A 131 5.84 3.13 -20.34
CA ASP A 131 5.74 2.77 -21.76
C ASP A 131 6.68 1.59 -22.09
N PRO A 132 6.17 0.40 -22.45
CA PRO A 132 4.75 0.04 -22.61
C PRO A 132 4.01 -0.01 -21.27
N ALA A 133 2.68 0.10 -21.35
CA ALA A 133 1.79 0.02 -20.18
C ALA A 133 1.99 -1.27 -19.35
N ILE A 134 1.99 -1.07 -18.03
CA ILE A 134 2.25 -2.08 -17.00
C ILE A 134 0.94 -2.38 -16.26
N PHE A 135 0.75 -3.63 -15.84
CA PHE A 135 -0.41 -4.04 -15.04
C PHE A 135 0.01 -4.89 -13.85
N TYR A 136 -0.71 -4.77 -12.74
CA TYR A 136 -0.57 -5.66 -11.59
C TYR A 136 -1.94 -5.97 -10.98
N GLY A 137 -1.95 -6.90 -10.02
CA GLY A 137 -3.13 -7.20 -9.22
C GLY A 137 -2.80 -7.01 -7.74
N ALA A 138 -3.71 -6.43 -6.97
CA ALA A 138 -3.55 -6.19 -5.54
C ALA A 138 -4.75 -6.74 -4.76
N SER A 139 -4.48 -7.58 -3.76
CA SER A 139 -5.45 -7.89 -2.70
C SER A 139 -5.39 -6.82 -1.63
N VAL A 140 -6.53 -6.19 -1.35
CA VAL A 140 -6.63 -5.16 -0.32
C VAL A 140 -7.37 -5.71 0.88
N PHE A 141 -6.78 -5.51 2.05
CA PHE A 141 -7.37 -5.76 3.35
C PHE A 141 -7.62 -4.44 4.07
N ALA A 142 -8.65 -4.38 4.90
CA ALA A 142 -8.98 -3.20 5.70
C ALA A 142 -8.95 -3.54 7.18
N ASN A 143 -8.32 -2.69 7.99
CA ASN A 143 -8.25 -2.80 9.45
C ASN A 143 -9.01 -1.63 10.06
N HIS A 144 -10.21 -1.88 10.59
CA HIS A 144 -10.92 -0.88 11.38
C HIS A 144 -10.35 -0.89 12.81
N MET A 145 -9.51 0.10 13.12
CA MET A 145 -8.77 0.17 14.37
C MET A 145 -9.69 0.41 15.57
N SER A 146 -9.26 -0.06 16.74
CA SER A 146 -9.80 0.39 18.02
C SER A 146 -9.29 1.79 18.35
N LEU A 147 -10.01 2.54 19.21
CA LEU A 147 -9.53 3.81 19.75
C LEU A 147 -8.16 3.66 20.45
N GLU A 148 -7.94 2.52 21.12
CA GLU A 148 -6.68 2.21 21.80
C GLU A 148 -5.53 2.05 20.79
N ASP A 149 -5.70 1.21 19.77
CA ASP A 149 -4.66 0.97 18.76
C ASP A 149 -4.37 2.23 17.94
N TYR A 150 -5.40 3.03 17.63
CA TYR A 150 -5.23 4.33 16.97
C TYR A 150 -4.48 5.34 17.85
N ALA A 151 -4.79 5.44 19.15
CA ALA A 151 -4.10 6.35 20.05
C ALA A 151 -2.60 6.00 20.20
N HIS A 152 -2.27 4.71 20.30
CA HIS A 152 -0.88 4.25 20.26
C HIS A 152 -0.22 4.63 18.94
N LEU A 153 -0.87 4.35 17.80
CA LEU A 153 -0.33 4.66 16.48
C LEU A 153 -0.11 6.17 16.28
N LYS A 154 -1.02 7.02 16.75
CA LYS A 154 -0.87 8.49 16.70
C LYS A 154 0.33 8.99 17.47
N MET A 155 0.50 8.53 18.72
CA MET A 155 1.68 8.83 19.53
C MET A 155 2.97 8.43 18.79
N LEU A 156 2.96 7.29 18.10
CA LEU A 156 4.14 6.80 17.37
C LEU A 156 4.39 7.56 16.07
N ILE A 157 3.35 7.94 15.32
CA ILE A 157 3.47 8.86 14.17
C ILE A 157 4.06 10.21 14.60
N GLU A 158 3.64 10.74 15.74
CA GLU A 158 4.11 12.03 16.27
C GLU A 158 5.57 11.97 16.73
N VAL A 159 5.99 10.89 17.40
CA VAL A 159 7.38 10.68 17.83
C VAL A 159 8.34 10.45 16.64
N PHE A 160 7.85 9.85 15.55
CA PHE A 160 8.70 9.41 14.42
C PHE A 160 8.41 10.10 13.07
N SER A 161 7.68 11.22 13.08
CA SER A 161 7.40 12.02 11.89
C SER A 161 8.70 12.37 11.14
N GLY A 162 8.83 11.88 9.91
CA GLY A 162 10.01 12.06 9.05
C GLY A 162 11.18 11.09 9.29
N ARG A 163 10.96 9.94 9.95
CA ARG A 163 11.99 8.91 10.23
C ARG A 163 11.57 7.47 9.90
N LEU A 164 10.54 7.29 9.07
CA LEU A 164 9.93 5.98 8.77
C LEU A 164 10.22 5.54 7.33
N THR A 165 11.37 4.89 7.18
CA THR A 165 11.93 4.50 5.88
C THR A 165 12.08 2.99 5.82
N THR A 166 11.28 2.33 4.99
CA THR A 166 11.21 0.86 4.84
C THR A 166 10.90 0.45 3.41
N ASP A 167 11.76 0.94 2.51
CA ASP A 167 12.09 0.43 1.18
C ASP A 167 13.07 1.41 0.55
N ASN A 168 14.02 0.93 -0.25
CA ASN A 168 14.99 1.76 -0.95
C ASN A 168 14.36 2.61 -2.08
N TRP A 169 13.07 2.44 -2.36
CA TRP A 169 12.22 3.40 -3.06
C TRP A 169 11.55 4.37 -2.09
N LYS A 170 11.12 3.90 -0.92
CA LYS A 170 10.55 4.65 0.22
C LYS A 170 11.61 5.42 1.04
N HIS A 171 12.75 5.78 0.44
CA HIS A 171 13.72 6.67 1.09
C HIS A 171 13.00 7.95 1.52
N GLY A 172 13.17 8.38 2.77
CA GLY A 172 12.47 9.55 3.33
C GLY A 172 10.95 9.46 3.50
N SER A 173 10.33 8.27 3.32
CA SER A 173 8.89 8.10 3.56
C SER A 173 8.46 8.41 5.00
N SER A 174 7.15 8.48 5.21
CA SER A 174 6.56 8.66 6.54
C SER A 174 5.17 8.02 6.61
N ILE A 175 4.79 7.46 7.77
CA ILE A 175 3.39 7.13 8.03
C ILE A 175 2.65 8.40 8.43
N VAL A 176 1.47 8.62 7.86
CA VAL A 176 0.62 9.79 8.10
C VAL A 176 -0.80 9.37 8.47
N ASP A 177 -1.42 10.16 9.34
CA ASP A 177 -2.86 10.15 9.59
C ASP A 177 -3.48 11.30 8.77
N VAL A 178 -4.41 10.98 7.87
CA VAL A 178 -5.09 11.96 7.01
C VAL A 178 -6.57 11.66 6.88
N THR A 179 -7.39 12.70 6.89
CA THR A 179 -8.83 12.59 6.62
C THR A 179 -9.16 12.72 5.13
N LEU A 180 -10.29 12.14 4.69
CA LEU A 180 -10.82 12.35 3.33
C LEU A 180 -11.01 13.84 2.98
N LYS A 181 -11.35 14.66 3.98
CA LYS A 181 -11.47 16.11 3.84
C LYS A 181 -10.13 16.74 3.48
N GLU A 182 -9.09 16.46 4.26
CA GLU A 182 -7.75 17.01 4.02
C GLU A 182 -7.12 16.54 2.71
N ILE A 183 -7.34 15.27 2.34
CA ILE A 183 -6.93 14.72 1.04
C ILE A 183 -7.46 15.61 -0.10
N ASN A 184 -8.76 15.94 -0.06
CA ASN A 184 -9.40 16.77 -1.09
C ASN A 184 -9.00 18.25 -0.99
N GLU A 185 -9.00 18.85 0.21
CA GLU A 185 -8.65 20.27 0.41
C GLU A 185 -7.19 20.57 0.04
N LYS A 186 -6.26 19.66 0.38
CA LYS A 186 -4.82 19.81 0.09
C LYS A 186 -4.43 19.20 -1.27
N ASN A 187 -5.39 18.67 -2.03
CA ASN A 187 -5.18 17.94 -3.30
C ASN A 187 -4.06 16.88 -3.20
N MET A 188 -4.07 16.06 -2.15
CA MET A 188 -3.06 15.03 -1.95
C MET A 188 -3.20 13.95 -3.04
N LYS A 189 -2.13 13.72 -3.81
CA LYS A 189 -2.08 12.67 -4.83
C LYS A 189 -1.77 11.31 -4.20
N PHE A 190 -2.24 10.26 -4.87
CA PHE A 190 -1.96 8.87 -4.52
C PHE A 190 -1.01 8.24 -5.52
N ALA A 191 -0.12 7.39 -5.02
CA ALA A 191 0.64 6.49 -5.87
C ALA A 191 -0.29 5.39 -6.40
N TRP A 192 0.06 4.80 -7.54
CA TRP A 192 -0.45 3.49 -7.98
C TRP A 192 -1.98 3.26 -7.97
N GLY A 193 -2.81 4.32 -8.00
CA GLY A 193 -4.27 4.21 -8.05
C GLY A 193 -4.98 3.94 -6.71
N TYR A 194 -4.30 4.11 -5.57
CA TYR A 194 -4.91 3.88 -4.25
C TYR A 194 -6.11 4.81 -3.95
N ASP A 195 -6.16 5.98 -4.56
CA ASP A 195 -7.34 6.87 -4.63
C ASP A 195 -8.58 6.17 -5.20
N LYS A 196 -8.43 5.50 -6.35
CA LYS A 196 -9.49 4.73 -7.02
C LYS A 196 -9.89 3.50 -6.21
N ILE A 197 -8.94 2.89 -5.47
CA ILE A 197 -9.22 1.80 -4.51
C ILE A 197 -10.07 2.30 -3.34
N ILE A 198 -9.65 3.36 -2.62
CA ILE A 198 -10.42 3.96 -1.50
C ILE A 198 -11.84 4.32 -1.97
N ASN A 199 -11.96 4.99 -3.12
CA ASN A 199 -13.24 5.35 -3.72
C ASN A 199 -14.15 4.13 -3.97
N SER A 200 -13.59 3.00 -4.43
CA SER A 200 -14.32 1.75 -4.59
C SER A 200 -14.76 1.16 -3.24
N LEU A 201 -13.91 1.22 -2.22
CA LEU A 201 -14.23 0.72 -0.88
C LEU A 201 -15.35 1.54 -0.22
N LEU A 202 -15.26 2.88 -0.26
CA LEU A 202 -16.31 3.82 0.19
C LEU A 202 -17.66 3.53 -0.48
N ARG A 203 -17.71 3.46 -1.81
CA ARG A 203 -18.94 3.15 -2.58
C ARG A 203 -19.56 1.80 -2.22
N SER A 204 -18.76 0.84 -1.75
CA SER A 204 -19.23 -0.48 -1.33
C SER A 204 -19.52 -0.62 0.17
N GLY A 205 -19.45 0.47 0.95
CA GLY A 205 -19.67 0.47 2.39
C GLY A 205 -18.63 -0.34 3.19
N LYS A 206 -17.49 -0.69 2.57
CA LYS A 206 -16.37 -1.40 3.22
C LYS A 206 -15.54 -0.48 4.12
N LEU A 207 -15.51 0.81 3.82
CA LEU A 207 -15.09 1.87 4.72
C LEU A 207 -16.36 2.56 5.26
N LYS A 208 -16.62 2.42 6.56
CA LYS A 208 -17.86 2.88 7.20
C LYS A 208 -17.70 4.29 7.78
N GLY A 209 -18.04 5.35 7.04
CA GLY A 209 -18.04 6.71 7.57
C GLY A 209 -18.85 7.68 6.74
N SER A 210 -18.98 8.92 7.22
CA SER A 210 -19.83 9.94 6.61
C SER A 210 -19.41 10.28 5.17
N SER A 211 -20.38 10.72 4.37
CA SER A 211 -20.32 10.92 2.92
C SER A 211 -19.46 12.12 2.46
N SER A 212 -18.33 12.37 3.11
CA SER A 212 -17.47 13.55 2.95
C SER A 212 -16.67 13.61 1.63
N GLY A 213 -16.86 12.64 0.74
CA GLY A 213 -16.58 12.81 -0.69
C GLY A 213 -15.96 11.60 -1.39
N VAL A 214 -15.84 11.75 -2.72
CA VAL A 214 -15.03 10.90 -3.59
C VAL A 214 -13.68 11.60 -3.73
N ILE A 215 -12.57 10.90 -3.48
CA ILE A 215 -11.22 11.43 -3.71
C ILE A 215 -11.08 11.76 -5.20
N ARG A 216 -10.63 12.97 -5.53
CA ARG A 216 -10.36 13.36 -6.92
C ARG A 216 -9.15 12.60 -7.45
N THR A 217 -9.35 11.78 -8.47
CA THR A 217 -8.31 10.87 -8.95
C THR A 217 -7.44 11.46 -10.04
N LEU A 218 -6.18 11.04 -10.13
CA LEU A 218 -5.33 11.33 -11.29
C LEU A 218 -5.55 10.27 -12.38
N ASP A 219 -5.84 10.69 -13.60
CA ASP A 219 -6.08 9.78 -14.73
C ASP A 219 -4.78 9.30 -15.41
N LEU A 220 -3.81 8.90 -14.58
CA LEU A 220 -2.54 8.27 -14.96
C LEU A 220 -2.54 6.75 -14.67
N VAL A 221 -3.44 6.31 -13.80
CA VAL A 221 -3.58 4.92 -13.36
C VAL A 221 -5.06 4.52 -13.43
N ASP A 222 -5.36 3.40 -14.08
CA ASP A 222 -6.68 2.77 -14.01
C ASP A 222 -6.73 1.71 -12.92
N VAL A 223 -7.85 1.65 -12.22
CA VAL A 223 -8.13 0.61 -11.23
C VAL A 223 -9.50 0.02 -11.50
N LYS A 224 -9.57 -1.31 -11.55
CA LYS A 224 -10.81 -2.07 -11.69
C LYS A 224 -10.89 -3.10 -10.57
N ARG A 225 -11.85 -2.92 -9.66
CA ARG A 225 -12.23 -3.98 -8.71
C ARG A 225 -12.69 -5.22 -9.47
N LEU A 226 -12.26 -6.38 -9.00
CA LEU A 226 -12.61 -7.66 -9.57
C LEU A 226 -13.76 -8.33 -8.79
N PRO A 227 -14.55 -9.21 -9.43
CA PRO A 227 -15.55 -10.02 -8.73
C PRO A 227 -14.88 -10.95 -7.73
N VAL A 228 -15.48 -11.10 -6.55
CA VAL A 228 -14.99 -11.99 -5.47
C VAL A 228 -14.99 -13.44 -5.95
N GLY A 229 -13.88 -14.15 -5.76
CA GLY A 229 -13.73 -15.56 -6.11
C GLY A 229 -12.33 -16.09 -5.78
N PHE A 230 -12.14 -17.41 -5.90
CA PHE A 230 -10.84 -18.06 -5.66
C PHE A 230 -9.76 -17.43 -6.55
N VAL A 231 -8.62 -17.02 -5.99
CA VAL A 231 -7.61 -16.28 -6.76
C VAL A 231 -6.60 -17.22 -7.42
N ASP A 232 -6.58 -17.17 -8.75
CA ASP A 232 -5.36 -17.01 -9.57
C ASP A 232 -5.78 -16.63 -11.02
N ARG A 233 -5.26 -15.53 -11.59
CA ARG A 233 -5.65 -15.00 -12.92
C ARG A 233 -4.57 -14.27 -13.70
N THR A 234 -3.99 -14.98 -14.67
CA THR A 234 -3.67 -14.41 -15.99
C THR A 234 -4.43 -15.22 -17.05
N ARG A 235 -4.71 -14.72 -18.26
CA ARG A 235 -4.27 -13.48 -18.93
C ARG A 235 -5.18 -12.29 -18.61
N SER A 236 -4.57 -11.17 -18.22
CA SER A 236 -5.14 -9.80 -18.23
C SER A 236 -6.41 -9.49 -17.44
N GLY A 237 -6.95 -10.41 -16.63
CA GLY A 237 -7.95 -10.17 -15.58
C GLY A 237 -7.34 -10.22 -14.16
N VAL A 238 -6.22 -9.53 -13.98
CA VAL A 238 -5.11 -9.81 -13.03
C VAL A 238 -5.48 -9.68 -11.55
N PRO A 239 -5.39 -10.78 -10.77
CA PRO A 239 -4.25 -11.01 -9.86
C PRO A 239 -3.70 -12.46 -9.96
N THR A 240 -2.38 -12.66 -9.80
CA THR A 240 -1.76 -14.00 -9.58
C THR A 240 -0.64 -13.93 -8.57
N TYR A 241 -0.41 -15.04 -7.88
CA TYR A 241 0.66 -15.20 -6.89
C TYR A 241 1.57 -16.34 -7.34
N ALA A 242 2.70 -15.98 -7.96
CA ALA A 242 3.45 -16.89 -8.82
C ALA A 242 4.12 -18.02 -8.04
N GLY A 243 3.58 -19.23 -8.19
CA GLY A 243 4.05 -20.45 -7.52
C GLY A 243 2.91 -21.34 -6.99
N LEU A 244 1.68 -20.81 -6.87
CA LEU A 244 0.58 -21.50 -6.21
C LEU A 244 -0.15 -22.49 -7.14
N GLU A 245 0.08 -23.79 -6.92
CA GLU A 245 -0.85 -24.85 -7.38
C GLU A 245 -2.17 -24.87 -6.57
N GLN A 246 -2.24 -24.13 -5.46
CA GLN A 246 -3.37 -24.15 -4.53
C GLN A 246 -4.33 -22.97 -4.75
N LYS A 247 -5.63 -23.24 -4.69
CA LYS A 247 -6.70 -22.25 -4.85
C LYS A 247 -7.12 -21.69 -3.50
N TYR A 248 -6.84 -20.41 -3.25
CA TYR A 248 -7.22 -19.75 -2.00
C TYR A 248 -8.68 -19.32 -2.02
N LYS A 249 -9.39 -19.58 -0.93
CA LYS A 249 -10.80 -19.19 -0.75
C LYS A 249 -10.92 -18.21 0.41
N TYR A 250 -11.12 -16.93 0.11
CA TYR A 250 -11.61 -15.99 1.10
C TYR A 250 -13.01 -16.38 1.54
N VAL A 251 -13.12 -16.93 2.75
CA VAL A 251 -14.42 -17.15 3.41
C VAL A 251 -14.84 -15.84 4.05
N GLY A 252 -15.57 -15.03 3.28
CA GLY A 252 -16.19 -13.82 3.81
C GLY A 252 -17.05 -14.13 5.03
N ARG A 253 -16.82 -13.40 6.11
CA ARG A 253 -17.70 -13.30 7.28
C ARG A 253 -18.49 -11.99 7.21
#